data_AF-A0A381XGN9-F1
#
_entry.id   AF-A0A381XGN9-F1
#
_cell.length_a   1.000
_cell.length_b   1.000
_cell.length_c   1.000
_cell.angle_alpha   90.00
_cell.angle_beta   90.00
_cell.angle_gamma   90.00
#
_symmetry.space_group_name_H-M   'P 1'
#
loop_
_entity.id
_entity.type
_entity.pdbx_description
1 polymer ?
#
loop_
_entity_poly.entity_id
_entity_poly.type
_entity_poly.pdbx_seq_one_letter_code
_entity_poly.pdbx_strand_id
1 'polypeptide(L)'
;MKQLDNNFGIIVSVYNKTGMVELSNGDQEHFLTKSNKIKPVVGDNVLYERLDEKTFLITEILESRSQLMRLNTKGQPQAIASNLTQILLITAPQPTPNLLLIDQFILISELMNCSLSIISNKIDITDENHHSFRIYEELGYRLVKISAKYKTNLDHLFNLLNHQTTILLGQSGVGKSTI
;
A
#
# COMPACT_ATOMS: atom_id res chain seq x y z
N MET A 1 12.25 -33.75 -5.09
CA MET A 1 12.01 -32.33 -4.73
C MET A 1 12.39 -31.49 -5.95
N LYS A 2 11.40 -30.92 -6.66
CA LYS A 2 11.64 -30.09 -7.86
C LYS A 2 11.99 -28.66 -7.40
N GLN A 3 12.97 -28.06 -8.08
CA GLN A 3 13.37 -26.65 -8.00
C GLN A 3 12.14 -25.73 -7.89
N LEU A 4 11.90 -25.17 -6.71
CA LEU A 4 10.91 -24.11 -6.48
C LEU A 4 11.59 -22.74 -6.27
N ASP A 5 12.92 -22.68 -6.23
CA ASP A 5 13.63 -21.50 -5.72
C ASP A 5 13.88 -20.38 -6.76
N ASN A 6 13.66 -20.60 -8.06
CA ASN A 6 14.07 -19.62 -9.09
C ASN A 6 12.93 -18.85 -9.79
N ASN A 7 11.67 -19.13 -9.46
CA ASN A 7 10.52 -18.62 -10.20
C ASN A 7 9.54 -17.82 -9.34
N PHE A 8 10.03 -17.19 -8.28
CA PHE A 8 9.24 -16.37 -7.37
C PHE A 8 9.43 -14.88 -7.68
N GLY A 9 8.33 -14.13 -7.69
CA GLY A 9 8.37 -12.68 -7.82
C GLY A 9 7.24 -11.96 -7.08
N ILE A 10 7.32 -10.64 -7.05
CA ILE A 10 6.32 -9.77 -6.42
C ILE A 10 5.78 -8.80 -7.46
N ILE A 11 4.46 -8.65 -7.54
CA ILE A 11 3.84 -7.69 -8.46
C ILE A 11 4.03 -6.27 -7.93
N VAL A 12 4.75 -5.42 -8.66
CA VAL A 12 5.04 -4.04 -8.23
C VAL A 12 4.18 -2.99 -8.92
N SER A 13 3.69 -3.28 -10.13
CA SER A 13 2.71 -2.41 -10.81
C SER A 13 1.76 -3.23 -11.69
N VAL A 14 0.54 -2.74 -11.84
CA VAL A 14 -0.48 -3.37 -12.70
C VAL A 14 -1.14 -2.30 -13.56
N TYR A 15 -1.07 -2.48 -14.87
CA TYR A 15 -1.76 -1.70 -15.89
C TYR A 15 -2.72 -2.64 -16.64
N ASN A 16 -3.97 -2.73 -16.16
CA ASN A 16 -4.97 -3.72 -16.61
C ASN A 16 -4.58 -5.18 -16.33
N LYS A 17 -3.99 -5.89 -17.30
CA LYS A 17 -3.63 -7.32 -17.20
C LYS A 17 -2.13 -7.56 -17.33
N THR A 18 -1.37 -6.50 -17.50
CA THR A 18 0.10 -6.53 -17.60
C THR A 18 0.66 -5.55 -16.58
N GLY A 19 1.97 -5.54 -16.43
CA GLY A 19 2.60 -4.68 -15.45
C GLY A 19 4.05 -5.06 -15.27
N MET A 20 4.56 -4.78 -14.07
CA MET A 20 5.92 -5.11 -13.67
C MET A 20 5.89 -6.13 -12.54
N VAL A 21 6.76 -7.13 -12.64
CA VAL A 21 7.06 -8.08 -11.58
C VAL A 21 8.51 -7.86 -11.15
N GLU A 22 8.74 -7.76 -9.85
CA GLU A 22 10.06 -7.78 -9.26
C GLU A 22 10.49 -9.23 -9.06
N LEU A 23 11.62 -9.58 -9.67
CA LEU A 23 12.22 -10.91 -9.60
C LEU A 23 13.04 -11.06 -8.30
N SER A 24 13.43 -12.28 -7.96
CA SER A 24 14.22 -12.56 -6.74
C SER A 24 15.59 -11.87 -6.69
N ASN A 25 16.13 -11.44 -7.84
CA ASN A 25 17.37 -10.68 -7.94
C ASN A 25 17.17 -9.15 -7.81
N GLY A 26 15.94 -8.69 -7.65
CA GLY A 26 15.57 -7.27 -7.55
C GLY A 26 15.30 -6.58 -8.89
N ASP A 27 15.48 -7.25 -10.03
CA ASP A 27 15.15 -6.69 -11.33
C ASP A 27 13.63 -6.59 -11.49
N GLN A 28 13.17 -5.51 -12.13
CA GLN A 28 11.76 -5.32 -12.46
C GLN A 28 11.55 -5.51 -13.95
N GLU A 29 10.75 -6.49 -14.31
CA GLU A 29 10.53 -6.90 -15.70
C GLU A 29 9.05 -6.96 -16.04
N HIS A 30 8.74 -6.90 -17.33
CA HIS A 30 7.36 -6.94 -17.78
C HIS A 30 6.74 -8.32 -17.54
N PHE A 31 5.46 -8.34 -17.17
CA PHE A 31 4.70 -9.59 -17.11
C PHE A 31 3.47 -9.63 -18.00
N LEU A 32 3.14 -10.83 -18.45
CA LEU A 32 1.84 -11.24 -18.99
C LEU A 32 1.21 -12.30 -18.07
N THR A 33 -0.10 -12.54 -18.18
CA THR A 33 -0.77 -13.60 -17.42
C THR A 33 -1.06 -14.81 -18.29
N LYS A 34 -0.84 -16.02 -17.75
CA LYS A 34 -1.12 -17.28 -18.46
C LYS A 34 -2.58 -17.45 -18.84
N SER A 35 -3.51 -16.82 -18.11
CA SER A 35 -4.93 -16.84 -18.45
C SER A 35 -5.66 -15.60 -17.93
N ASN A 36 -6.83 -15.32 -18.54
CA ASN A 36 -7.74 -14.26 -18.11
C ASN A 36 -8.34 -14.44 -16.70
N LYS A 37 -8.15 -15.61 -16.08
CA LYS A 37 -8.61 -15.88 -14.71
C LYS A 37 -7.62 -15.33 -13.67
N ILE A 38 -6.34 -15.22 -14.02
CA ILE A 38 -5.30 -14.69 -13.16
C ILE A 38 -5.38 -13.17 -13.22
N LYS A 39 -5.69 -12.55 -12.07
CA LYS A 39 -5.88 -11.10 -11.93
C LYS A 39 -4.98 -10.59 -10.81
N PRO A 40 -3.68 -10.39 -11.11
CA PRO A 40 -2.74 -9.95 -10.09
C PRO A 40 -3.06 -8.53 -9.63
N VAL A 41 -2.79 -8.26 -8.36
CA VAL A 41 -2.77 -6.92 -7.77
C VAL A 41 -1.37 -6.61 -7.26
N VAL A 42 -1.10 -5.32 -7.03
CA VAL A 42 0.18 -4.91 -6.44
C VAL A 42 0.38 -5.58 -5.08
N GLY A 43 1.58 -6.10 -4.85
CA GLY A 43 1.97 -6.83 -3.65
C GLY A 43 1.67 -8.33 -3.69
N ASP A 44 1.01 -8.86 -4.74
CA ASP A 44 0.85 -10.31 -4.87
C ASP A 44 2.22 -11.00 -5.02
N ASN A 45 2.37 -12.09 -4.28
CA ASN A 45 3.46 -13.05 -4.47
C ASN A 45 3.05 -13.99 -5.60
N VAL A 46 3.92 -14.21 -6.57
CA VAL A 46 3.57 -14.95 -7.79
C VAL A 46 4.63 -15.97 -8.16
N LEU A 47 4.18 -17.02 -8.86
CA LEU A 47 5.06 -17.86 -9.65
C LEU A 47 5.04 -17.41 -11.10
N TYR A 48 6.21 -17.43 -11.73
CA TYR A 48 6.36 -17.06 -13.13
C TYR A 48 7.19 -18.07 -13.93
N GLU A 49 7.08 -18.00 -15.25
CA GLU A 49 7.97 -18.64 -16.20
C GLU A 49 8.56 -17.56 -17.12
N ARG A 50 9.82 -17.67 -17.51
CA ARG A 50 10.41 -16.74 -18.49
C ARG A 50 9.77 -17.00 -19.86
N LEU A 51 9.18 -15.97 -20.47
CA LEU A 51 8.60 -16.05 -21.81
C LEU A 51 9.62 -15.64 -22.88
N ASP A 52 10.33 -14.55 -22.64
CA ASP A 52 11.43 -14.06 -23.48
C ASP A 52 12.49 -13.33 -22.64
N GLU A 53 13.38 -12.55 -23.28
CA GLU A 53 14.46 -11.88 -22.55
C GLU A 53 13.98 -10.92 -21.46
N LYS A 54 12.86 -10.23 -21.66
CA LYS A 54 12.34 -9.13 -20.82
C LYS A 54 10.87 -9.31 -20.39
N THR A 55 10.27 -10.44 -20.74
CA THR A 55 8.87 -10.75 -20.43
C THR A 55 8.75 -12.05 -19.67
N PHE A 56 7.99 -12.00 -18.59
CA PHE A 56 7.69 -13.14 -17.73
C PHE A 56 6.19 -13.45 -17.76
N LEU A 57 5.85 -14.74 -17.75
CA LEU A 57 4.48 -15.21 -17.74
C LEU A 57 4.10 -15.60 -16.32
N ILE A 58 3.17 -14.86 -15.69
CA ILE A 58 2.61 -15.22 -14.39
C ILE A 58 1.74 -16.46 -14.54
N THR A 59 2.14 -17.53 -13.86
CA THR A 59 1.49 -18.84 -13.91
C THR A 59 0.54 -19.04 -12.73
N GLU A 60 0.85 -18.46 -11.58
CA GLU A 60 0.10 -18.61 -10.34
C GLU A 60 0.24 -17.38 -9.42
N ILE A 61 -0.83 -17.03 -8.72
CA ILE A 61 -0.80 -16.08 -7.60
C ILE A 61 -0.85 -16.91 -6.33
N LEU A 62 0.14 -16.71 -5.46
CA LEU A 62 0.25 -17.41 -4.18
C LEU A 62 -0.70 -16.78 -3.14
N GLU A 63 -1.01 -17.55 -2.09
CA GLU A 63 -1.88 -17.08 -1.00
C GLU A 63 -1.34 -15.80 -0.35
N SER A 64 -2.19 -14.78 -0.25
CA SER A 64 -1.84 -13.49 0.36
C SER A 64 -2.02 -13.54 1.88
N ARG A 65 -1.12 -12.91 2.62
CA ARG A 65 -1.23 -12.76 4.09
C ARG A 65 -2.28 -11.73 4.50
N SER A 66 -2.50 -10.74 3.64
CA SER A 66 -3.50 -9.68 3.82
C SER A 66 -3.96 -9.22 2.44
N GLN A 67 -5.18 -8.68 2.36
CA GLN A 67 -5.73 -8.11 1.13
C GLN A 67 -6.55 -6.87 1.47
N LEU A 68 -6.27 -5.77 0.76
CA LEU A 68 -7.16 -4.62 0.76
C LEU A 68 -8.21 -4.82 -0.33
N MET A 69 -9.48 -4.77 0.06
CA MET A 69 -10.61 -4.99 -0.83
C MET A 69 -11.42 -3.71 -1.04
N ARG A 70 -12.05 -3.61 -2.20
CA ARG A 70 -13.01 -2.57 -2.55
C ARG A 70 -14.19 -3.19 -3.30
N LEU A 71 -15.37 -2.60 -3.17
CA LEU A 71 -16.50 -2.94 -4.04
C LEU A 71 -16.28 -2.37 -5.45
N ASN A 72 -16.39 -3.22 -6.47
CA ASN A 72 -16.37 -2.81 -7.87
C ASN A 72 -17.71 -2.15 -8.28
N THR A 73 -17.84 -1.74 -9.55
CA THR A 73 -19.05 -1.08 -10.08
C THR A 73 -20.31 -1.95 -10.01
N LYS A 74 -20.17 -3.26 -9.82
CA LYS A 74 -21.28 -4.21 -9.65
C LYS A 74 -21.54 -4.54 -8.18
N GLY A 75 -20.89 -3.84 -7.25
CA GLY A 75 -21.02 -4.09 -5.81
C GLY A 75 -20.34 -5.38 -5.33
N GLN A 76 -19.46 -5.98 -6.16
CA GLN A 76 -18.74 -7.20 -5.78
C GLN A 76 -17.38 -6.86 -5.18
N PRO A 77 -16.92 -7.57 -4.13
CA PRO A 77 -15.58 -7.39 -3.60
C PRO A 77 -14.51 -7.68 -4.65
N GLN A 78 -13.49 -6.82 -4.69
CA GLN A 78 -12.32 -6.95 -5.54
C GLN A 78 -11.09 -6.53 -4.74
N ALA A 79 -10.06 -7.38 -4.73
CA ALA A 79 -8.76 -7.02 -4.17
C ALA A 79 -8.13 -5.87 -4.99
N ILE A 80 -7.49 -4.93 -4.30
CA ILE A 80 -6.76 -3.82 -4.92
C ILE A 80 -5.27 -3.81 -4.57
N ALA A 81 -4.90 -4.46 -3.47
CA ALA A 81 -3.52 -4.69 -3.06
C ALA A 81 -3.46 -5.90 -2.11
N SER A 82 -2.30 -6.56 -2.06
CA SER A 82 -2.05 -7.75 -1.26
C SER A 82 -0.77 -7.63 -0.43
N ASN A 83 -0.65 -8.47 0.59
CA ASN A 83 0.54 -8.59 1.44
C ASN A 83 1.00 -7.26 2.06
N LEU A 84 0.03 -6.38 2.35
CA LEU A 84 0.23 -5.16 3.12
C LEU A 84 0.59 -5.52 4.57
N THR A 85 1.52 -4.76 5.14
CA THR A 85 1.89 -4.85 6.56
C THR A 85 1.57 -3.57 7.31
N GLN A 86 1.39 -2.46 6.56
CA GLN A 86 1.19 -1.13 7.12
C GLN A 86 0.26 -0.27 6.25
N ILE A 87 -0.57 0.52 6.93
CA ILE A 87 -1.37 1.60 6.36
C ILE A 87 -0.87 2.94 6.91
N LEU A 88 -0.57 3.88 6.01
CA LEU A 88 -0.32 5.27 6.37
C LEU A 88 -1.49 6.14 5.91
N LEU A 89 -2.26 6.65 6.86
CA LEU A 89 -3.34 7.60 6.62
C LEU A 89 -2.79 9.02 6.58
N ILE A 90 -2.58 9.54 5.37
CA ILE A 90 -2.11 10.89 5.14
C ILE A 90 -3.28 11.86 5.26
N THR A 91 -3.15 12.80 6.19
CA THR A 91 -4.08 13.90 6.44
C THR A 91 -3.34 15.23 6.29
N ALA A 92 -4.07 16.32 6.18
CA ALA A 92 -3.51 17.66 6.19
C ALA A 92 -4.52 18.64 6.81
N PRO A 93 -4.13 19.86 7.19
CA PRO A 93 -5.04 20.94 7.52
C PRO A 93 -6.13 21.17 6.48
N GLN A 94 -5.74 21.11 5.20
CA GLN A 94 -6.63 21.28 4.06
C GLN A 94 -6.34 20.22 2.97
N PRO A 95 -7.37 19.49 2.50
CA PRO A 95 -8.77 19.53 2.97
C PRO A 95 -8.93 19.05 4.41
N THR A 96 -9.97 19.52 5.12
CA THR A 96 -10.26 19.13 6.50
C THR A 96 -10.24 17.60 6.64
N PRO A 97 -9.55 17.03 7.66
CA PRO A 97 -9.49 15.59 7.87
C PRO A 97 -10.89 14.98 8.01
N ASN A 98 -11.12 13.89 7.29
CA ASN A 98 -12.34 13.11 7.41
C ASN A 98 -12.15 12.04 8.49
N LEU A 99 -12.65 12.30 9.70
CA LEU A 99 -12.49 11.40 10.85
C LEU A 99 -13.19 10.04 10.62
N LEU A 100 -14.34 10.03 9.95
CA LEU A 100 -15.02 8.77 9.59
C LEU A 100 -14.15 7.89 8.70
N LEU A 101 -13.37 8.48 7.79
CA LEU A 101 -12.43 7.72 6.96
C LEU A 101 -11.31 7.11 7.80
N ILE A 102 -10.85 7.81 8.85
CA ILE A 102 -9.84 7.30 9.77
C ILE A 102 -10.41 6.10 10.53
N ASP A 103 -11.60 6.23 11.10
CA ASP A 103 -12.27 5.15 11.84
C ASP A 103 -12.48 3.90 10.95
N GLN A 104 -12.88 4.09 9.69
CA GLN A 104 -13.03 3.00 8.73
C GLN A 104 -11.71 2.28 8.47
N PHE A 105 -10.61 3.02 8.29
CA PHE A 105 -9.32 2.41 8.03
C PHE A 105 -8.66 1.80 9.26
N ILE A 106 -8.98 2.30 10.46
CA ILE A 106 -8.69 1.60 11.71
C ILE A 106 -9.33 0.21 11.68
N LEU A 107 -10.65 0.12 11.46
CA LEU A 107 -11.33 -1.18 11.36
C LEU A 107 -10.72 -2.09 10.28
N ILE A 108 -10.44 -1.55 9.09
CA ILE A 108 -9.81 -2.31 8.00
C ILE A 108 -8.42 -2.81 8.40
N SER A 109 -7.61 -1.99 9.08
CA SER A 109 -6.27 -2.36 9.51
C SER A 109 -6.29 -3.53 10.50
N GLU A 110 -7.22 -3.50 11.46
CA GLU A 110 -7.40 -4.58 12.44
C GLU A 110 -7.86 -5.88 11.75
N LEU A 111 -8.84 -5.80 10.84
CA LEU A 111 -9.31 -6.97 10.09
C LEU A 111 -8.21 -7.60 9.21
N MET A 112 -7.27 -6.80 8.73
CA MET A 112 -6.14 -7.24 7.92
C MET A 112 -4.89 -7.60 8.74
N ASN A 113 -4.93 -7.47 10.08
CA ASN A 113 -3.76 -7.56 10.96
C ASN A 113 -2.57 -6.70 10.48
N CYS A 114 -2.87 -5.48 10.02
CA CYS A 114 -1.88 -4.51 9.56
C CYS A 114 -1.73 -3.38 10.57
N SER A 115 -0.51 -2.86 10.69
CA SER A 115 -0.29 -1.64 11.49
C SER A 115 -0.91 -0.41 10.79
N LEU A 116 -1.37 0.56 11.58
CA LEU A 116 -1.87 1.83 11.06
C LEU A 116 -1.21 3.00 11.77
N SER A 117 -0.72 3.97 10.98
CA SER A 117 -0.24 5.26 11.49
C SER A 117 -0.93 6.41 10.77
N ILE A 118 -1.28 7.44 11.53
CA ILE A 118 -1.83 8.69 11.01
C ILE A 118 -0.66 9.64 10.73
N ILE A 119 -0.56 10.12 9.50
CA ILE A 119 0.45 11.09 9.09
C ILE A 119 -0.24 12.44 8.91
N SER A 120 0.05 13.40 9.79
CA SER A 120 -0.41 14.77 9.68
C SER A 120 0.61 15.57 8.87
N ASN A 121 0.34 15.75 7.58
CA ASN A 121 1.20 16.48 6.66
C ASN A 121 0.82 17.97 6.61
N LYS A 122 1.74 18.79 6.07
CA LYS A 122 1.61 20.23 5.88
C LYS A 122 1.47 21.02 7.19
N ILE A 123 2.19 20.61 8.23
CA ILE A 123 2.23 21.34 9.51
C ILE A 123 2.80 22.76 9.38
N ASP A 124 3.43 23.08 8.25
CA ASP A 124 3.84 24.44 7.89
C ASP A 124 2.67 25.40 7.64
N ILE A 125 1.46 24.90 7.43
CA ILE A 125 0.25 25.72 7.27
C ILE A 125 -0.38 26.00 8.63
N THR A 126 -0.64 24.96 9.40
CA THR A 126 -1.18 25.03 10.77
C THR A 126 -1.07 23.66 11.44
N ASP A 127 -1.00 23.65 12.77
CA ASP A 127 -1.01 22.44 13.62
C ASP A 127 -2.34 22.29 14.40
N GLU A 128 -3.35 23.11 14.12
CA GLU A 128 -4.60 23.17 14.91
C GLU A 128 -5.45 21.89 14.90
N ASN A 129 -5.28 21.02 13.89
CA ASN A 129 -6.01 19.75 13.81
C ASN A 129 -5.58 18.72 14.87
N HIS A 130 -4.54 19.00 15.65
CA HIS A 130 -4.02 18.08 16.67
C HIS A 130 -5.08 17.60 17.66
N HIS A 131 -5.98 18.49 18.10
CA HIS A 131 -7.01 18.13 19.07
C HIS A 131 -7.94 17.03 18.56
N SER A 132 -8.22 17.00 17.26
CA SER A 132 -9.07 15.99 16.62
C SER A 132 -8.42 14.61 16.56
N PHE A 133 -7.10 14.51 16.72
CA PHE A 133 -6.38 13.23 16.64
C PHE A 133 -6.01 12.61 17.98
N ARG A 134 -6.15 13.38 19.07
CA ARG A 134 -5.78 12.94 20.43
C ARG A 134 -6.43 11.61 20.83
N ILE A 135 -7.69 11.41 20.45
CA ILE A 135 -8.41 10.15 20.73
C ILE A 135 -7.71 8.93 20.11
N TYR A 136 -7.15 9.07 18.91
CA TYR A 136 -6.47 7.96 18.23
C TYR A 136 -5.12 7.66 18.88
N GLU A 137 -4.40 8.69 19.33
CA GLU A 137 -3.17 8.51 20.10
C GLU A 137 -3.43 7.82 21.44
N GLU A 138 -4.52 8.19 22.15
CA GLU A 138 -4.95 7.53 23.39
C GLU A 138 -5.35 6.06 23.18
N LEU A 139 -5.84 5.72 21.98
CA LEU A 139 -6.10 4.34 21.57
C LEU A 139 -4.84 3.57 21.13
N GLY A 140 -3.67 4.23 21.11
CA GLY A 140 -2.39 3.62 20.75
C GLY A 140 -1.99 3.72 19.28
N TYR A 141 -2.77 4.42 18.45
CA TYR A 141 -2.39 4.66 17.05
C TYR A 141 -1.34 5.76 16.97
N ARG A 142 -0.29 5.51 16.17
CA ARG A 142 0.82 6.45 16.04
C ARG A 142 0.42 7.67 15.21
N LEU A 143 0.65 8.87 15.73
CA LEU A 143 0.53 10.13 14.99
C LEU A 143 1.93 10.66 14.64
N VAL A 144 2.18 10.93 13.35
CA VAL A 144 3.44 11.53 12.89
C VAL A 144 3.14 12.84 12.18
N LYS A 145 3.72 13.93 12.68
CA LYS A 145 3.58 15.28 12.14
C LYS A 145 4.74 15.63 11.22
N ILE A 146 4.45 15.97 9.96
CA ILE A 146 5.47 16.26 8.94
C ILE A 146 5.12 17.49 8.09
N SER A 147 6.14 18.07 7.46
CA SER A 147 5.94 18.90 6.26
C SER A 147 6.75 18.28 5.13
N ALA A 148 6.07 17.62 4.19
CA ALA A 148 6.74 17.08 3.00
C ALA A 148 7.39 18.19 2.16
N LYS A 149 6.76 19.38 2.11
CA LYS A 149 7.26 20.55 1.37
C LYS A 149 8.61 21.04 1.90
N TYR A 150 8.74 21.15 3.22
CA TYR A 150 9.95 21.66 3.87
C TYR A 150 10.87 20.57 4.41
N LYS A 151 10.56 19.30 4.12
CA LYS A 151 11.27 18.11 4.62
C LYS A 151 11.37 18.04 6.16
N THR A 152 10.39 18.60 6.85
CA THR A 152 10.34 18.61 8.32
C THR A 152 9.87 17.25 8.83
N ASN A 153 10.61 16.65 9.77
CA ASN A 153 10.30 15.39 10.45
C ASN A 153 10.15 14.15 9.54
N LEU A 154 10.68 14.20 8.31
CA LEU A 154 10.57 13.07 7.39
C LEU A 154 11.31 11.81 7.86
N ASP A 155 12.34 11.94 8.69
CA ASP A 155 13.07 10.78 9.24
C ASP A 155 12.14 9.85 10.04
N HIS A 156 11.18 10.41 10.78
CA HIS A 156 10.19 9.63 11.52
C HIS A 156 9.28 8.83 10.58
N LEU A 157 8.91 9.43 9.43
CA LEU A 157 8.13 8.76 8.39
C LEU A 157 8.95 7.67 7.70
N PHE A 158 10.18 7.95 7.28
CA PHE A 158 11.02 6.96 6.60
C PHE A 158 11.35 5.77 7.48
N ASN A 159 11.56 6.00 8.78
CA ASN A 159 11.73 4.92 9.75
C ASN A 159 10.51 3.99 9.84
N LEU A 160 9.28 4.50 9.61
CA LEU A 160 8.08 3.67 9.54
C LEU A 160 8.01 2.82 8.28
N LEU A 161 8.64 3.25 7.18
CA LEU A 161 8.57 2.53 5.91
C LEU A 161 9.55 1.36 5.83
N ASN A 162 10.59 1.36 6.68
CA ASN A 162 11.63 0.34 6.65
C ASN A 162 11.07 -1.07 6.86
N HIS A 163 11.35 -1.96 5.90
CA HIS A 163 10.90 -3.35 5.89
C HIS A 163 9.38 -3.54 5.95
N GLN A 164 8.60 -2.55 5.50
CA GLN A 164 7.14 -2.61 5.43
C GLN A 164 6.63 -2.60 3.99
N THR A 165 5.59 -3.39 3.72
CA THR A 165 4.74 -3.21 2.53
C THR A 165 3.64 -2.22 2.91
N THR A 166 3.83 -0.96 2.53
CA THR A 166 3.00 0.15 3.00
C THR A 166 2.06 0.66 1.91
N ILE A 167 0.80 0.87 2.26
CA ILE A 167 -0.13 1.65 1.43
C ILE A 167 -0.34 3.06 1.99
N LEU A 168 -0.23 4.07 1.12
CA LEU A 168 -0.50 5.47 1.44
C LEU A 168 -1.94 5.82 1.04
N LEU A 169 -2.74 6.23 2.01
CA LEU A 169 -4.16 6.54 1.84
C LEU A 169 -4.47 7.95 2.33
N GLY A 170 -5.58 8.52 1.88
CA GLY A 170 -5.99 9.87 2.28
C GLY A 170 -6.70 10.65 1.18
N GLN A 171 -7.33 11.76 1.54
CA GLN A 171 -8.09 12.61 0.61
C GLN A 171 -7.19 13.18 -0.50
N SER A 172 -7.79 13.59 -1.62
CA SER A 172 -7.02 14.31 -2.66
C SER A 172 -6.43 15.60 -2.07
N GLY A 173 -5.21 15.96 -2.49
CA GLY A 173 -4.56 17.19 -2.06
C GLY A 173 -3.86 17.14 -0.69
N VAL A 174 -3.93 16.06 0.10
CA VAL A 174 -3.21 15.96 1.40
C VAL A 174 -1.68 15.78 1.28
N GLY A 175 -1.16 15.57 0.05
CA GLY A 175 0.29 15.49 -0.22
C GLY A 175 0.86 14.07 -0.34
N LYS A 176 0.02 13.05 -0.58
CA LYS A 176 0.49 11.65 -0.78
C LYS A 176 1.54 11.48 -1.88
N SER A 177 1.45 12.27 -2.96
CA SER A 177 2.40 12.22 -4.08
C SER A 177 3.65 13.08 -3.87
N THR A 178 3.64 13.92 -2.83
CA THR A 178 4.78 14.78 -2.46
C THR A 178 5.71 14.08 -1.48
N ILE A 179 5.12 13.24 -0.62
CA ILE A 179 5.79 12.25 0.21
C ILE A 179 6.36 11.16 -0.69
#